data_AF-A0A7D5N7T7-F1
#
_entry.id   AF-A0A7D5N7T7-F1
#
_cell.length_a   1.000
_cell.length_b   1.000
_cell.length_c   1.000
_cell.angle_alpha   90.00
_cell.angle_beta   90.00
_cell.angle_gamma   90.00
#
_symmetry.space_group_name_H-M   'P 1'
#
loop_
_entity.id
_entity.type
_entity.pdbx_description
1 polymer ?
#
loop_
_entity_poly.entity_id
_entity_poly.type
_entity_poly.pdbx_seq_one_letter_code
_entity_poly.pdbx_strand_id
1 'polypeptide(L)'
;MSAGHDRLQRAKHYSHFISSDQAYVVRVLEAPIRKLKSLCLEIELVCAIDTLNQEHYREGYALIYLHPDAQSGTIRRGDRLLINNQWQSIRHGNNPGSFNYPAYLRNKQIYHRAFYRHSGWKK
;
A
#
# COMPACT_ATOMS: atom_id res chain seq x y z
N MET A 1 0.24 -9.46 -26.74
CA MET A 1 -0.38 -9.49 -25.40
C MET A 1 0.47 -10.40 -24.53
N SER A 2 1.50 -9.86 -23.86
CA SER A 2 2.31 -10.69 -22.98
C SER A 2 1.57 -10.83 -21.66
N ALA A 3 1.30 -12.07 -21.25
CA ALA A 3 0.85 -12.41 -19.92
C ALA A 3 1.99 -12.13 -18.92
N GLY A 4 2.22 -10.85 -18.63
CA GLY A 4 3.08 -10.46 -17.52
C GLY A 4 2.45 -11.02 -16.25
N HIS A 5 3.09 -12.01 -15.64
CA HIS A 5 2.61 -12.71 -14.46
C HIS A 5 2.08 -11.73 -13.41
N ASP A 6 0.77 -11.82 -13.14
CA ASP A 6 0.10 -11.01 -12.13
C ASP A 6 0.73 -11.30 -10.77
N ARG A 7 1.39 -10.30 -10.17
CA ARG A 7 2.05 -10.42 -8.87
C ARG A 7 1.10 -10.86 -7.77
N LEU A 8 -0.19 -10.60 -7.92
CA LEU A 8 -1.22 -11.02 -6.97
C LEU A 8 -1.25 -12.54 -6.76
N GLN A 9 -0.81 -13.32 -7.75
CA GLN A 9 -0.83 -14.79 -7.70
C GLN A 9 0.47 -15.39 -7.13
N ARG A 10 1.47 -14.56 -6.82
CA ARG A 10 2.75 -15.06 -6.31
C ARG A 10 2.61 -15.47 -4.85
N ALA A 11 3.17 -16.62 -4.49
CA ALA A 11 3.02 -17.20 -3.16
C ALA A 11 3.43 -16.27 -2.00
N LYS A 12 4.37 -15.33 -2.22
CA LYS A 12 4.83 -14.37 -1.20
C LYS A 12 4.09 -13.03 -1.22
N HIS A 13 3.06 -12.89 -2.07
CA HIS A 13 2.28 -11.68 -2.15
C HIS A 13 1.53 -11.45 -0.82
N TYR A 14 1.64 -10.24 -0.26
CA TYR A 14 1.11 -9.93 1.07
C TYR A 14 -0.39 -10.17 1.23
N SER A 15 -1.16 -10.11 0.13
CA SER A 15 -2.62 -10.31 0.17
C SER A 15 -3.04 -11.67 0.74
N HIS A 16 -2.19 -12.69 0.63
CA HIS A 16 -2.46 -14.02 1.18
C HIS A 16 -2.30 -14.11 2.70
N PHE A 17 -1.70 -13.08 3.32
CA PHE A 17 -1.31 -13.07 4.73
C PHE A 17 -1.93 -11.91 5.52
N ILE A 18 -2.85 -11.15 4.91
CA ILE A 18 -3.49 -9.98 5.56
C ILE A 18 -4.15 -10.37 6.89
N SER A 19 -4.68 -11.58 7.04
CA SER A 19 -5.30 -12.01 8.31
C SER A 19 -4.32 -12.43 9.40
N SER A 20 -3.07 -12.76 9.04
CA SER A 20 -2.04 -13.26 9.97
C SER A 20 -0.98 -12.21 10.35
N ASP A 21 -0.74 -11.26 9.45
CA ASP A 21 0.27 -10.22 9.61
C ASP A 21 -0.34 -9.00 10.32
N GLN A 22 0.30 -8.48 11.38
CA GLN A 22 -0.22 -7.34 12.15
C GLN A 22 0.34 -5.98 11.69
N ALA A 23 1.53 -5.97 11.09
CA ALA A 23 2.20 -4.78 10.62
C ALA A 23 3.10 -5.08 9.42
N TYR A 24 3.54 -4.02 8.73
CA TYR A 24 4.40 -4.13 7.55
C TYR A 24 5.46 -3.06 7.56
N VAL A 25 6.66 -3.42 7.12
CA VAL A 25 7.66 -2.45 6.68
C VAL A 25 7.49 -2.27 5.18
N VAL A 26 7.30 -1.01 4.76
CA VAL A 26 7.13 -0.62 3.37
C VAL A 26 8.19 0.38 2.95
N ARG A 27 8.48 0.47 1.66
CA ARG A 27 9.34 1.49 1.08
C ARG A 27 8.55 2.38 0.12
N VAL A 28 8.75 3.69 0.21
CA VAL A 28 8.13 4.68 -0.67
C VAL A 28 8.81 4.66 -2.04
N LEU A 29 8.05 4.36 -3.09
CA LEU A 29 8.58 4.18 -4.45
C LEU A 29 8.86 5.50 -5.16
N GLU A 30 7.96 6.47 -4.98
CA GLU A 30 7.94 7.74 -5.70
C GLU A 30 7.73 8.93 -4.76
N ALA A 31 7.94 10.14 -5.26
CA ALA A 31 7.65 11.34 -4.50
C ALA A 31 6.17 11.37 -4.05
N PRO A 32 5.88 11.62 -2.76
CA PRO A 32 4.51 11.68 -2.26
C PRO A 32 3.64 12.69 -3.01
N ILE A 33 2.43 12.28 -3.40
CA ILE A 33 1.47 13.15 -4.07
C ILE A 33 0.63 13.87 -3.02
N ARG A 34 0.82 15.19 -2.88
CA ARG A 34 0.03 16.04 -1.99
C ARG A 34 -1.35 16.32 -2.59
N LYS A 35 -2.39 16.07 -1.81
CA LYS A 35 -3.78 16.43 -2.08
C LYS A 35 -4.31 17.24 -0.91
N LEU A 36 -5.42 17.97 -1.13
CA LEU A 36 -6.00 18.87 -0.12
C LEU A 36 -6.22 18.18 1.25
N LYS A 37 -6.66 16.92 1.26
CA LYS A 37 -7.01 16.16 2.48
C LYS A 37 -6.11 14.95 2.75
N SER A 38 -5.11 14.71 1.92
CA SER A 38 -4.26 13.51 2.05
C SER A 38 -2.91 13.66 1.37
N LEU A 39 -1.94 12.89 1.85
CA LEU A 39 -0.70 12.58 1.18
C LEU A 39 -0.78 11.15 0.64
N CYS A 40 -0.69 10.96 -0.67
CA CYS A 40 -0.76 9.65 -1.31
C CYS A 40 0.66 9.13 -1.59
N LEU A 41 0.93 7.90 -1.16
CA LEU A 41 2.20 7.20 -1.32
C LEU A 41 1.97 5.96 -2.20
N GLU A 42 2.77 5.81 -3.25
CA GLU A 42 2.96 4.51 -3.89
C GLU A 42 4.09 3.79 -3.16
N ILE A 43 3.83 2.58 -2.68
CA ILE A 43 4.78 1.83 -1.86
C ILE A 43 5.00 0.42 -2.39
N GLU A 44 6.11 -0.17 -1.97
CA GLU A 44 6.34 -1.61 -2.04
C GLU A 44 6.49 -2.22 -0.65
N LEU A 45 6.02 -3.45 -0.51
CA LEU A 45 6.20 -4.26 0.70
C LEU A 45 7.65 -4.73 0.78
N VAL A 46 8.24 -4.62 1.97
CA VAL A 46 9.59 -5.14 2.27
C VAL A 46 9.49 -6.39 3.13
N CYS A 47 8.78 -6.29 4.26
CA CYS A 47 8.45 -7.42 5.11
C CYS A 47 7.14 -7.17 5.86
N ALA A 48 6.56 -8.23 6.39
CA ALA A 48 5.49 -8.20 7.36
C ALA A 48 5.99 -8.64 8.72
N ILE A 49 5.30 -8.19 9.76
CA ILE A 49 5.49 -8.63 11.14
C ILE A 49 4.20 -9.34 11.55
N ASP A 50 4.31 -10.62 11.93
CA ASP A 50 3.17 -11.41 12.40
C ASP A 50 2.83 -11.13 13.87
N THR A 51 1.76 -11.75 14.37
CA THR A 51 1.30 -11.58 15.76
C THR A 51 2.27 -12.10 16.83
N LEU A 52 3.29 -12.88 16.43
CA LEU A 52 4.37 -13.36 17.29
C LEU A 52 5.62 -12.48 17.19
N ASN A 53 5.52 -11.32 16.54
CA ASN A 53 6.62 -10.40 16.24
C ASN A 53 7.73 -11.01 15.36
N GLN A 54 7.41 -12.01 14.54
CA GLN A 54 8.36 -12.55 13.58
C GLN A 54 8.25 -11.81 12.25
N GLU A 55 9.40 -11.52 11.66
CA GLU A 55 9.47 -10.90 10.35
C GLU A 55 9.40 -11.94 9.23
N HIS A 56 8.58 -11.65 8.24
CA HIS A 56 8.45 -12.46 7.06
C HIS A 56 8.61 -11.61 5.81
N TYR A 57 9.42 -12.07 4.87
CA TYR A 57 9.49 -11.41 3.57
C TYR A 57 8.12 -11.47 2.88
N ARG A 58 7.65 -10.31 2.43
CA ARG A 58 6.42 -10.13 1.64
C ARG A 58 6.72 -9.23 0.48
N GLU A 59 6.00 -9.43 -0.61
CA GLU A 59 6.09 -8.60 -1.80
C GLU A 59 4.72 -8.09 -2.23
N GLY A 60 4.73 -7.01 -3.00
CA GLY A 60 3.53 -6.39 -3.55
C GLY A 60 3.64 -4.87 -3.54
N TYR A 61 2.73 -4.23 -4.28
CA TYR A 61 2.59 -2.78 -4.30
C TYR A 61 1.23 -2.37 -3.76
N ALA A 62 1.19 -1.22 -3.11
CA ALA A 62 -0.04 -0.68 -2.55
C ALA A 62 -0.04 0.84 -2.55
N LEU A 63 -1.20 1.42 -2.24
CA LEU A 63 -1.32 2.83 -1.93
C LEU A 63 -1.46 3.05 -0.43
N ILE A 64 -0.81 4.08 0.08
CA ILE A 64 -1.04 4.58 1.42
C ILE A 64 -1.52 6.02 1.34
N TYR A 65 -2.59 6.33 2.07
CA TYR A 65 -3.10 7.68 2.24
C TYR A 65 -2.88 8.12 3.67
N LEU A 66 -2.05 9.14 3.87
CA LEU A 66 -1.80 9.75 5.18
C LEU A 66 -2.54 11.08 5.30
N HIS A 67 -2.95 11.46 6.50
CA HIS A 67 -3.34 12.85 6.74
C HIS A 67 -2.13 13.78 6.56
N PRO A 68 -2.28 14.95 5.93
CA PRO A 68 -1.20 15.93 5.83
C PRO A 68 -0.91 16.54 7.20
N ASP A 69 0.30 16.35 7.70
CA ASP A 69 0.80 17.00 8.91
C ASP A 69 2.31 17.23 8.79
N ALA A 70 2.93 17.74 9.86
CA ALA A 70 4.37 18.01 9.87
C ALA A 70 5.20 16.74 9.63
N GLN A 71 4.82 15.61 10.22
CA GLN A 71 5.57 14.35 10.13
C GLN A 71 5.45 13.74 8.74
N SER A 72 4.22 13.58 8.22
CA SER A 72 3.97 13.06 6.88
C SER A 72 4.55 13.98 5.81
N GLY A 73 4.63 15.29 6.10
CA GLY A 73 5.29 16.27 5.26
C GLY A 73 6.78 16.03 5.01
N THR A 74 7.46 15.24 5.85
CA THR A 74 8.89 14.92 5.71
C THR A 74 9.18 13.68 4.86
N ILE A 75 8.15 12.92 4.48
CA ILE A 75 8.30 11.67 3.73
C ILE A 75 8.79 11.98 2.31
N ARG A 76 9.73 11.17 1.85
CA ARG A 76 10.37 11.25 0.54
C ARG A 76 10.47 9.86 -0.08
N ARG A 77 10.72 9.83 -1.37
CA ARG A 77 11.07 8.60 -2.09
C ARG A 77 12.23 7.88 -1.39
N GLY A 78 12.13 6.56 -1.28
CA GLY A 78 13.12 5.70 -0.66
C GLY A 78 12.98 5.53 0.86
N ASP A 79 12.21 6.38 1.53
CA ASP A 79 11.94 6.24 2.96
C ASP A 79 11.24 4.90 3.25
N ARG A 80 11.55 4.32 4.41
CA ARG A 80 10.83 3.18 4.95
C ARG A 80 9.82 3.63 5.98
N LEU A 81 8.68 2.95 6.02
CA LEU A 81 7.65 3.18 7.01
C LEU A 81 7.26 1.84 7.65
N LEU A 82 7.10 1.83 8.96
CA LEU A 82 6.36 0.79 9.68
C LEU A 82 4.88 1.19 9.70
N ILE A 83 4.00 0.29 9.29
CA ILE A 83 2.55 0.54 9.25
C ILE A 83 1.77 -0.62 9.88
N ASN A 84 0.70 -0.30 10.60
CA ASN A 84 -0.24 -1.29 11.11
C ASN A 84 -1.07 -1.86 9.95
N ASN A 85 -1.48 -3.12 10.04
CA ASN A 85 -2.32 -3.72 9.02
C ASN A 85 -3.71 -3.05 8.97
N GLN A 86 -3.96 -2.30 7.90
CA GLN A 86 -5.24 -1.66 7.60
C GLN A 86 -5.58 -1.79 6.11
N TRP A 87 -5.15 -2.88 5.48
CA TRP A 87 -5.34 -3.08 4.04
C TRP A 87 -6.81 -3.19 3.66
N GLN A 88 -7.18 -2.47 2.62
CA GLN A 88 -8.51 -2.52 2.02
C GLN A 88 -8.37 -2.78 0.51
N SER A 89 -9.17 -3.71 -0.01
CA SER A 89 -9.24 -3.97 -1.45
C SER A 89 -9.74 -2.75 -2.22
N ILE A 90 -9.13 -2.48 -3.36
CA ILE A 90 -9.59 -1.42 -4.27
C ILE A 90 -10.70 -2.00 -5.13
N ARG A 91 -11.93 -1.53 -4.90
CA ARG A 91 -13.13 -1.98 -5.61
C ARG A 91 -13.55 -0.98 -6.68
N HIS A 92 -14.24 -1.49 -7.69
CA HIS A 92 -14.94 -0.67 -8.67
C HIS A 92 -15.96 0.25 -8.00
N GLY A 93 -15.93 1.53 -8.36
CA GLY A 93 -17.03 2.43 -8.09
C GLY A 93 -18.18 2.13 -9.05
N ASN A 94 -19.41 2.18 -8.55
CA ASN A 94 -20.62 1.91 -9.34
C ASN A 94 -21.03 3.08 -10.25
N ASN A 95 -20.12 4.00 -10.61
CA ASN A 95 -20.47 5.17 -11.41
C ASN A 95 -20.29 4.90 -12.92
N PRO A 96 -21.38 4.78 -13.70
CA PRO A 96 -21.30 4.53 -15.13
C PRO A 96 -20.57 5.67 -15.86
N GLY A 97 -19.71 5.33 -16.83
CA GLY A 97 -18.98 6.33 -17.64
C GLY A 97 -17.78 7.00 -16.97
N SER A 98 -17.47 6.65 -15.72
CA SER A 98 -16.27 7.16 -15.03
C SER A 98 -14.99 6.41 -15.42
N PHE A 99 -13.84 7.07 -15.29
CA PHE A 99 -12.53 6.45 -15.50
C PHE A 99 -12.37 5.19 -14.65
N ASN A 100 -11.91 4.10 -15.27
CA ASN A 100 -11.69 2.83 -14.59
C ASN A 100 -10.40 2.85 -13.76
N TYR A 101 -10.46 3.53 -12.61
CA TYR A 101 -9.34 3.67 -11.69
C TYR A 101 -8.81 2.32 -11.15
N PRO A 102 -9.65 1.33 -10.78
CA PRO A 102 -9.15 0.01 -10.40
C PRO A 102 -8.37 -0.70 -11.50
N ALA A 103 -8.82 -0.66 -12.76
CA ALA A 103 -8.09 -1.27 -13.87
C ALA A 103 -6.73 -0.58 -14.10
N TYR A 104 -6.69 0.75 -13.99
CA TYR A 104 -5.43 1.50 -14.05
C TYR A 104 -4.44 1.05 -12.95
N LEU A 105 -4.91 0.92 -11.70
CA LEU A 105 -4.05 0.46 -10.60
C LEU A 105 -3.65 -1.02 -10.74
N ARG A 106 -4.52 -1.87 -11.26
CA ARG A 106 -4.20 -3.27 -11.57
C ARG A 106 -3.07 -3.37 -12.60
N ASN A 107 -3.05 -2.51 -13.62
CA ASN A 107 -1.93 -2.43 -14.56
C ASN A 107 -0.61 -2.03 -13.85
N LYS A 108 -0.71 -1.26 -12.76
CA LYS A 108 0.40 -0.95 -11.85
C LYS A 108 0.67 -2.03 -10.79
N GLN A 109 -0.07 -3.15 -10.80
CA GLN A 109 0.02 -4.22 -9.79
C GLN A 109 -0.33 -3.77 -8.36
N ILE A 110 -1.20 -2.76 -8.25
CA ILE A 110 -1.69 -2.20 -7.00
C ILE A 110 -3.14 -2.67 -6.80
N TYR A 111 -3.35 -3.45 -5.74
CA TYR A 111 -4.64 -4.09 -5.46
C TYR A 111 -5.29 -3.62 -4.16
N HIS A 112 -4.49 -3.09 -3.22
CA HIS A 112 -4.97 -2.62 -1.94
C HIS A 112 -4.50 -1.20 -1.64
N ARG A 113 -5.21 -0.59 -0.69
CA ARG A 113 -4.86 0.70 -0.10
C ARG A 113 -5.01 0.66 1.41
N ALA A 114 -4.31 1.53 2.11
CA ALA A 114 -4.50 1.78 3.54
C ALA A 114 -4.65 3.28 3.80
N PHE A 115 -5.35 3.64 4.88
CA PHE A 115 -5.61 5.03 5.26
C PHE A 115 -5.20 5.24 6.71
N TYR A 116 -4.30 6.18 6.98
CA TYR A 116 -3.89 6.52 8.34
C TYR A 116 -4.12 8.00 8.61
N ARG A 117 -4.91 8.30 9.65
CA ARG A 117 -5.21 9.69 10.02
C ARG A 117 -4.12 10.29 10.92
N HIS A 118 -3.90 9.72 12.10
CA HIS A 118 -2.95 10.28 13.07
C HIS A 118 -1.97 9.25 13.64
N SER A 119 -2.32 7.96 13.57
CA SER A 119 -1.55 6.86 14.15
C SER A 119 -1.59 5.65 13.24
N GLY A 120 -0.83 4.61 13.61
CA GLY A 120 -0.74 3.36 12.85
C GLY A 120 0.29 3.39 11.73
N TRP A 121 1.14 4.41 11.69
CA TRP A 121 2.33 4.46 10.84
C TRP A 121 3.46 5.22 11.53
N LYS A 122 4.71 4.90 11.16
CA LYS A 122 5.92 5.60 11.60
C LYS A 122 7.00 5.49 10.52
N LYS A 123 7.78 6.55 10.33
CA LYS A 123 9.00 6.54 9.48
C LYS A 123 10.19 5.99 10.27
#